data_AF-A0A0R1U2G7-F1
#
_entry.id   AF-A0A0R1U2G7-F1
#
_cell.length_a   1.000
_cell.length_b   1.000
_cell.length_c   1.000
_cell.angle_alpha   90.00
_cell.angle_beta   90.00
_cell.angle_gamma   90.00
#
_symmetry.space_group_name_H-M   'P 1'
#
loop_
_entity.id
_entity.type
_entity.pdbx_description
1 polymer ?
#
loop_
_entity_poly.entity_id
_entity_poly.type
_entity_poly.pdbx_seq_one_letter_code
_entity_poly.pdbx_strand_id
1 'polypeptide(L)'
;MKKKYILTLGIAVLLVLGGCGAKQSSSDQSSSSSSSQQVTKVAYQNLSAKQRKQVSFRFQAKSDAGSDTLYNVTAKITNKTKRAITFKRSAFFIDQTASGKTIKADATGRVTVQPGKKITIKKLFIDVNVSVFKGAGTFYYLNTDYPLAYTYHAHQGSGTTATSLKDSAAKAAQSQAATTTSSSSSAATSNSSSKATSANANSTSGSSNSNATAGSSTVNSKNLTQSQLQAWAFKHASAGYTFAVTPNDFTFTFGTNSDGEATVTVAENHSSSNMQAQNADPNTNPTVASYTVNAQGELVNTYTQQVVASTYDAN
;
A
#
# COMPACT_ATOMS: atom_id res chain seq x y z
N MET A 1 -53.63 8.75 -33.13
CA MET A 1 -54.77 9.10 -32.26
C MET A 1 -54.68 8.29 -30.96
N LYS A 2 -54.68 9.00 -29.82
CA LYS A 2 -55.15 8.69 -28.44
C LYS A 2 -54.89 7.28 -27.84
N LYS A 3 -53.93 7.19 -26.89
CA LYS A 3 -54.05 6.98 -25.41
C LYS A 3 -54.56 5.58 -25.00
N LYS A 4 -53.96 4.90 -24.01
CA LYS A 4 -54.10 5.17 -22.56
C LYS A 4 -52.91 4.65 -21.73
N TYR A 5 -52.60 5.39 -20.67
CA TYR A 5 -51.72 5.02 -19.56
C TYR A 5 -52.50 4.21 -18.52
N ILE A 6 -51.85 3.25 -17.86
CA ILE A 6 -52.31 2.69 -16.58
C ILE A 6 -51.17 2.79 -15.57
N LEU A 7 -51.45 3.56 -14.53
CA LEU A 7 -50.74 3.75 -13.29
C LEU A 7 -51.38 2.81 -12.26
N THR A 8 -50.61 2.00 -11.54
CA THR A 8 -51.09 1.35 -10.31
C THR A 8 -50.08 1.51 -9.19
N LEU A 9 -50.62 1.97 -8.07
CA LEU A 9 -50.01 2.34 -6.80
C LEU A 9 -50.58 1.40 -5.73
N GLY A 10 -49.77 1.04 -4.73
CA GLY A 10 -50.24 0.48 -3.45
C GLY A 10 -50.18 -1.05 -3.36
N ILE A 11 -49.95 -1.71 -2.21
CA ILE A 11 -50.01 -1.33 -0.80
C ILE A 11 -49.15 -2.34 -0.01
N ALA A 12 -48.56 -1.90 1.09
CA ALA A 12 -47.84 -2.72 2.06
C ALA A 12 -48.79 -3.64 2.87
N VAL A 13 -48.35 -4.86 3.18
CA VAL A 13 -48.90 -5.68 4.26
C VAL A 13 -47.74 -6.33 5.04
N LEU A 14 -47.65 -5.93 6.30
CA LEU A 14 -46.92 -6.55 7.41
C LEU A 14 -47.83 -7.61 8.07
N LEU A 15 -47.22 -8.47 8.91
CA LEU A 15 -47.81 -9.47 9.85
C LEU A 15 -47.80 -10.92 9.32
N VAL A 16 -47.43 -11.97 10.05
CA VAL A 16 -46.79 -12.16 11.36
C VAL A 16 -46.52 -13.67 11.55
N LEU A 17 -45.52 -14.00 12.37
CA LEU A 17 -45.29 -15.21 13.21
C LEU A 17 -45.60 -16.62 12.68
N GLY A 18 -44.61 -17.49 12.85
CA GLY A 18 -44.78 -18.95 12.88
C GLY A 18 -43.49 -19.65 13.30
N GLY A 19 -43.14 -19.56 14.58
CA GLY A 19 -42.13 -20.44 15.19
C GLY A 19 -42.81 -21.69 15.74
N CYS A 20 -42.25 -22.87 15.48
CA CYS A 20 -42.35 -24.03 16.36
C CYS A 20 -41.22 -25.01 16.04
N GLY A 21 -40.52 -25.48 17.08
CA GLY A 21 -39.51 -26.54 16.97
C GLY A 21 -40.09 -27.91 17.30
N ALA A 22 -39.51 -28.96 16.72
CA ALA A 22 -39.52 -30.32 17.26
C ALA A 22 -38.35 -31.14 16.65
N LYS A 23 -37.79 -32.05 17.45
CA LYS A 23 -36.56 -32.82 17.24
C LYS A 23 -36.77 -34.11 16.40
N GLN A 24 -35.70 -34.43 15.63
CA GLN A 24 -35.09 -35.75 15.37
C GLN A 24 -35.73 -36.73 14.37
N SER A 25 -35.05 -36.96 13.23
CA SER A 25 -34.38 -38.23 12.90
C SER A 25 -33.51 -38.12 11.64
N SER A 26 -32.42 -38.87 11.65
CA SER A 26 -31.18 -38.75 10.89
C SER A 26 -31.29 -38.91 9.37
N SER A 27 -30.62 -38.02 8.64
CA SER A 27 -29.98 -38.34 7.36
C SER A 27 -28.60 -37.69 7.34
N ASP A 28 -27.58 -38.49 7.03
CA ASP A 28 -26.20 -38.06 6.90
C ASP A 28 -26.08 -37.00 5.81
N GLN A 29 -25.99 -35.75 6.22
CA GLN A 29 -25.61 -34.65 5.34
C GLN A 29 -24.31 -34.06 5.86
N SER A 30 -23.23 -34.50 5.22
CA SER A 30 -21.89 -33.93 5.26
C SER A 30 -21.97 -32.41 5.29
N SER A 31 -21.86 -31.84 6.49
CA SER A 31 -21.77 -30.41 6.68
C SER A 31 -20.36 -30.00 6.25
N SER A 32 -20.24 -29.55 5.01
CA SER A 32 -19.09 -28.75 4.59
C SER A 32 -19.13 -27.46 5.40
N SER A 33 -18.52 -27.51 6.58
CA SER A 33 -18.16 -26.33 7.35
C SER A 33 -17.23 -25.51 6.46
N SER A 34 -17.81 -24.57 5.71
CA SER A 34 -17.07 -23.53 5.03
C SER A 34 -16.50 -22.64 6.13
N SER A 35 -15.37 -23.09 6.70
CA SER A 35 -14.50 -22.24 7.47
C SER A 35 -14.23 -21.02 6.59
N SER A 36 -14.80 -19.88 6.92
CA SER A 36 -14.46 -18.61 6.30
C SER A 36 -13.02 -18.30 6.72
N GLN A 37 -12.06 -18.95 6.04
CA GLN A 37 -10.65 -18.70 6.27
C GLN A 37 -10.44 -17.21 6.04
N GLN A 38 -10.17 -16.51 7.13
CA GLN A 38 -9.94 -15.08 7.11
C GLN A 38 -8.73 -14.83 6.20
N VAL A 39 -8.97 -14.27 5.02
CA VAL A 39 -7.91 -14.04 4.03
C VAL A 39 -6.91 -13.05 4.64
N THR A 40 -5.70 -13.52 4.93
CA THR A 40 -4.67 -12.67 5.51
C THR A 40 -4.19 -11.64 4.49
N LYS A 41 -4.33 -10.35 4.80
CA LYS A 41 -3.83 -9.22 4.00
C LYS A 41 -2.35 -8.96 4.32
N VAL A 42 -1.52 -8.76 3.30
CA VAL A 42 -0.07 -8.57 3.44
C VAL A 42 0.46 -7.56 2.42
N ALA A 43 1.43 -6.74 2.83
CA ALA A 43 2.13 -5.85 1.90
C ALA A 43 3.12 -6.65 1.02
N TYR A 44 3.29 -6.27 -0.24
CA TYR A 44 4.09 -7.05 -1.20
C TYR A 44 5.53 -7.33 -0.73
N GLN A 45 6.20 -6.36 -0.07
CA GLN A 45 7.55 -6.50 0.46
C GLN A 45 7.67 -7.53 1.59
N ASN A 46 6.57 -7.78 2.32
CA ASN A 46 6.53 -8.76 3.42
C ASN A 46 6.24 -10.18 2.93
N LEU A 47 6.10 -10.40 1.62
CA LEU A 47 6.02 -11.73 1.04
C LEU A 47 7.42 -12.36 0.97
N SER A 48 7.51 -13.65 1.23
CA SER A 48 8.74 -14.41 0.92
C SER A 48 9.05 -14.37 -0.59
N ALA A 49 10.31 -14.60 -0.96
CA ALA A 49 10.72 -14.64 -2.37
C ALA A 49 9.90 -15.65 -3.20
N LYS A 50 9.57 -16.81 -2.62
CA LYS A 50 8.71 -17.84 -3.25
C LYS A 50 7.29 -17.32 -3.50
N GLN A 51 6.71 -16.59 -2.55
CA GLN A 51 5.39 -15.99 -2.69
C GLN A 51 5.39 -14.82 -3.69
N ARG A 52 6.44 -13.99 -3.70
CA ARG A 52 6.57 -12.89 -4.68
C ARG A 52 6.55 -13.40 -6.13
N LYS A 53 7.14 -14.58 -6.40
CA LYS A 53 7.08 -15.25 -7.72
C LYS A 53 5.66 -15.66 -8.15
N GLN A 54 4.72 -15.76 -7.22
CA GLN A 54 3.30 -16.05 -7.51
C GLN A 54 2.49 -14.78 -7.81
N VAL A 55 3.12 -13.61 -7.69
CA VAL A 55 2.56 -12.32 -8.12
C VAL A 55 3.17 -11.96 -9.45
N SER A 56 2.34 -11.70 -10.47
CA SER A 56 2.82 -11.29 -11.78
C SER A 56 2.36 -9.90 -12.16
N PHE A 57 3.25 -9.20 -12.85
CA PHE A 57 3.05 -7.83 -13.32
C PHE A 57 3.09 -7.82 -14.85
N ARG A 58 2.24 -6.99 -15.43
CA ARG A 58 2.32 -6.59 -16.85
C ARG A 58 2.17 -5.09 -16.94
N PHE A 59 3.09 -4.44 -17.65
CA PHE A 59 3.09 -3.00 -17.88
C PHE A 59 2.85 -2.73 -19.36
N GLN A 60 1.85 -1.91 -19.65
CA GLN A 60 1.51 -1.52 -21.01
C GLN A 60 1.52 0.00 -21.10
N ALA A 61 2.45 0.53 -21.90
CA ALA A 61 2.49 1.93 -22.26
C ALA A 61 1.61 2.14 -23.51
N LYS A 62 0.77 3.17 -23.49
CA LYS A 62 -0.01 3.59 -24.65
C LYS A 62 0.06 5.10 -24.78
N SER A 63 0.12 5.57 -26.02
CA SER A 63 0.04 7.00 -26.35
C SER A 63 -1.15 7.62 -25.64
N ASP A 64 -0.94 8.80 -25.03
CA ASP A 64 -2.07 9.60 -24.59
C ASP A 64 -2.76 10.21 -25.81
N ALA A 65 -4.08 10.37 -25.75
CA ALA A 65 -4.86 10.85 -26.88
C ALA A 65 -4.30 12.19 -27.38
N GLY A 66 -3.76 12.18 -28.60
CA GLY A 66 -3.16 13.37 -29.24
C GLY A 66 -1.64 13.50 -29.09
N SER A 67 -0.92 12.51 -28.53
CA SER A 67 0.55 12.54 -28.45
C SER A 67 1.22 11.35 -29.11
N ASP A 68 2.19 11.61 -30.00
CA ASP A 68 3.05 10.58 -30.59
C ASP A 68 4.28 10.25 -29.73
N THR A 69 4.51 11.02 -28.66
CA THR A 69 5.73 10.94 -27.85
C THR A 69 5.48 10.69 -26.37
N LEU A 70 4.30 11.01 -25.84
CA LEU A 70 3.95 10.88 -24.44
C LEU A 70 2.97 9.72 -24.22
N TYR A 71 3.33 8.84 -23.31
CA TYR A 71 2.64 7.58 -23.10
C TYR A 71 2.22 7.45 -21.63
N ASN A 72 0.98 7.03 -21.43
CA ASN A 72 0.44 6.61 -20.15
C ASN A 72 0.72 5.12 -19.93
N VAL A 73 1.20 4.75 -18.75
CA VAL A 73 1.50 3.35 -18.40
C VAL A 73 0.39 2.77 -17.53
N THR A 74 -0.12 1.60 -17.93
CA THR A 74 -1.06 0.80 -17.15
C THR A 74 -0.35 -0.43 -16.58
N ALA A 75 -0.54 -0.70 -15.30
CA ALA A 75 -0.06 -1.93 -14.66
C ALA A 75 -1.21 -2.91 -14.41
N LYS A 76 -1.03 -4.17 -14.81
CA LYS A 76 -1.91 -5.28 -14.46
C LYS A 76 -1.20 -6.19 -13.48
N ILE A 77 -1.80 -6.39 -12.32
CA ILE A 77 -1.23 -7.19 -11.23
C ILE A 77 -2.11 -8.41 -11.04
N THR A 78 -1.52 -9.60 -11.09
CA THR A 78 -2.20 -10.88 -10.84
C THR A 78 -1.62 -11.49 -9.58
N ASN A 79 -2.49 -11.86 -8.65
CA ASN A 79 -2.11 -12.51 -7.41
C ASN A 79 -2.53 -13.98 -7.45
N LYS A 80 -1.57 -14.90 -7.54
CA LYS A 80 -1.83 -16.36 -7.44
C LYS A 80 -1.53 -16.92 -6.04
N THR A 81 -1.24 -16.07 -5.06
CA THR A 81 -1.07 -16.50 -3.67
C THR A 81 -2.43 -16.74 -3.01
N LYS A 82 -2.40 -17.34 -1.82
CA LYS A 82 -3.58 -17.50 -0.94
C LYS A 82 -3.84 -16.27 -0.05
N ARG A 83 -3.05 -15.20 -0.17
CA ARG A 83 -3.12 -13.99 0.67
C ARG A 83 -3.64 -12.82 -0.15
N ALA A 84 -4.35 -11.88 0.47
CA ALA A 84 -4.63 -10.60 -0.18
C ALA A 84 -3.36 -9.74 -0.16
N ILE A 85 -2.96 -9.18 -1.30
CA ILE A 85 -1.68 -8.45 -1.41
C ILE A 85 -1.94 -6.98 -1.65
N THR A 86 -1.33 -6.12 -0.84
CA THR A 86 -1.47 -4.68 -0.97
C THR A 86 -0.20 -4.03 -1.55
N PHE A 87 -0.40 -3.06 -2.44
CA PHE A 87 0.63 -2.25 -3.08
C PHE A 87 0.39 -0.77 -2.80
N LYS A 88 1.44 0.00 -2.52
CA LYS A 88 1.42 1.47 -2.59
C LYS A 88 1.68 1.89 -4.03
N ARG A 89 0.72 2.59 -4.66
CA ARG A 89 0.77 2.92 -6.09
C ARG A 89 1.90 3.92 -6.39
N SER A 90 2.23 4.80 -5.45
CA SER A 90 3.35 5.75 -5.57
C SER A 90 4.72 5.13 -5.31
N ALA A 91 4.78 3.87 -4.85
CA ALA A 91 6.03 3.14 -4.66
C ALA A 91 6.54 2.48 -5.95
N PHE A 92 5.77 2.52 -7.04
CA PHE A 92 6.28 2.11 -8.34
C PHE A 92 7.16 3.22 -8.92
N PHE A 93 8.26 2.83 -9.55
CA PHE A 93 9.12 3.77 -10.27
C PHE A 93 9.78 3.10 -11.47
N ILE A 94 10.25 3.91 -12.42
CA ILE A 94 11.11 3.48 -13.52
C ILE A 94 12.50 4.02 -13.23
N ASP A 95 13.51 3.16 -13.30
CA ASP A 95 14.90 3.60 -13.36
C ASP A 95 15.38 3.50 -14.81
N GLN A 96 15.87 4.61 -15.36
CA GLN A 96 16.44 4.67 -16.70
C GLN A 96 17.94 4.46 -16.62
N THR A 97 18.37 3.24 -16.84
CA THR A 97 19.77 2.84 -16.66
C THR A 97 20.75 3.61 -17.53
N ALA A 98 20.34 4.05 -18.72
CA ALA A 98 21.18 4.85 -19.59
C ALA A 98 21.47 6.26 -19.05
N SER A 99 20.56 6.85 -18.27
CA SER A 99 20.66 8.25 -17.79
C SER A 99 20.78 8.38 -16.28
N GLY A 100 20.59 7.28 -15.52
CA GLY A 100 20.47 7.29 -14.07
C GLY A 100 19.22 7.99 -13.55
N LYS A 101 18.29 8.40 -14.44
CA LYS A 101 17.10 9.16 -14.05
C LYS A 101 15.98 8.22 -13.60
N THR A 102 15.44 8.52 -12.42
CA THR A 102 14.22 7.87 -11.93
C THR A 102 12.96 8.63 -12.35
N ILE A 103 11.92 7.91 -12.77
CA ILE A 103 10.56 8.42 -12.99
C ILE A 103 9.66 7.80 -11.92
N LYS A 104 9.04 8.63 -11.07
CA LYS A 104 8.12 8.19 -10.03
C LYS A 104 6.72 7.96 -10.61
N ALA A 105 5.96 7.05 -10.01
CA ALA A 105 4.56 6.85 -10.37
C ALA A 105 3.69 8.05 -9.94
N ASP A 106 2.82 8.48 -10.84
CA ASP A 106 1.81 9.53 -10.59
C ASP A 106 0.62 9.01 -9.80
N ALA A 107 0.36 7.70 -9.88
CA ALA A 107 -0.74 7.09 -9.19
C ALA A 107 -0.50 7.05 -7.67
N THR A 108 -1.43 7.62 -6.92
CA THR A 108 -1.46 7.61 -5.45
C THR A 108 -2.40 6.52 -4.93
N GLY A 109 -2.38 6.27 -3.63
CA GLY A 109 -3.24 5.29 -2.99
C GLY A 109 -2.63 3.91 -2.88
N ARG A 110 -3.34 3.06 -2.14
CA ARG A 110 -3.07 1.63 -2.12
C ARG A 110 -4.11 0.87 -2.90
N VAL A 111 -3.69 -0.26 -3.42
CA VAL A 111 -4.60 -1.21 -4.06
C VAL A 111 -4.34 -2.60 -3.48
N THR A 112 -5.43 -3.36 -3.30
CA THR A 112 -5.36 -4.74 -2.81
C THR A 112 -5.79 -5.70 -3.90
N VAL A 113 -4.97 -6.72 -4.14
CA VAL A 113 -5.24 -7.81 -5.08
C VAL A 113 -5.64 -9.02 -4.26
N GLN A 114 -6.91 -9.41 -4.34
CA GLN A 114 -7.42 -10.58 -3.63
C GLN A 114 -6.79 -11.89 -4.14
N PRO A 115 -6.76 -12.97 -3.33
CA PRO A 115 -6.26 -14.28 -3.75
C PRO A 115 -6.88 -14.75 -5.08
N GLY A 116 -6.04 -15.22 -6.00
CA GLY A 116 -6.48 -15.68 -7.33
C GLY A 116 -7.02 -14.59 -8.25
N LYS A 117 -7.04 -13.32 -7.84
CA LYS A 117 -7.62 -12.22 -8.64
C LYS A 117 -6.56 -11.40 -9.37
N LYS A 118 -7.06 -10.55 -10.28
CA LYS A 118 -6.29 -9.58 -11.04
C LYS A 118 -6.92 -8.20 -10.88
N ILE A 119 -6.07 -7.18 -10.84
CA ILE A 119 -6.47 -5.78 -10.90
C ILE A 119 -5.75 -5.05 -12.03
N THR A 120 -6.25 -3.88 -12.39
CA THR A 120 -5.61 -2.96 -13.34
C THR A 120 -5.47 -1.58 -12.68
N ILE A 121 -4.24 -1.08 -12.62
CA ILE A 121 -3.92 0.30 -12.24
C ILE A 121 -3.72 1.07 -13.54
N LYS A 122 -4.74 1.80 -13.98
CA LYS A 122 -4.62 2.72 -15.12
C LYS A 122 -3.81 3.95 -14.71
N LYS A 123 -3.10 4.55 -15.68
CA LYS A 123 -2.31 5.77 -15.47
C LYS A 123 -1.42 5.66 -14.23
N LEU A 124 -0.69 4.54 -14.11
CA LEU A 124 0.32 4.35 -13.05
C LEU A 124 1.44 5.38 -13.21
N PHE A 125 1.86 5.60 -14.45
CA PHE A 125 2.71 6.70 -14.88
C PHE A 125 1.99 7.48 -15.98
N ILE A 126 2.15 8.80 -15.97
CA ILE A 126 1.52 9.74 -16.89
C ILE A 126 2.61 10.45 -17.69
N ASP A 127 2.33 10.72 -18.97
CA ASP A 127 3.18 11.52 -19.87
C ASP A 127 4.66 11.09 -19.91
N VAL A 128 4.90 9.78 -19.92
CA VAL A 128 6.26 9.24 -20.03
C VAL A 128 6.69 9.26 -21.49
N ASN A 129 7.86 9.85 -21.77
CA ASN A 129 8.40 9.88 -23.13
C ASN A 129 8.63 8.46 -23.68
N VAL A 130 8.18 8.20 -24.91
CA VAL A 130 8.22 6.89 -25.56
C VAL A 130 9.63 6.29 -25.66
N SER A 131 10.67 7.12 -25.68
CA SER A 131 12.07 6.68 -25.69
C SER A 131 12.41 5.75 -24.50
N VAL A 132 11.77 5.96 -23.35
CA VAL A 132 11.92 5.10 -22.15
C VAL A 132 11.53 3.65 -22.42
N PHE A 133 10.57 3.42 -23.34
CA PHE A 133 10.08 2.09 -23.70
C PHE A 133 10.76 1.50 -24.94
N LYS A 134 11.62 2.28 -25.61
CA LYS A 134 12.50 1.84 -26.71
C LYS A 134 13.91 1.49 -26.20
N GLY A 135 14.34 2.09 -25.09
CA GLY A 135 15.68 1.92 -24.52
C GLY A 135 15.73 1.17 -23.18
N ALA A 136 16.82 1.39 -22.45
CA ALA A 136 17.17 0.74 -21.19
C ALA A 136 16.47 1.36 -19.97
N GLY A 137 15.44 0.68 -19.48
CA GLY A 137 14.83 1.00 -18.20
C GLY A 137 14.23 -0.21 -17.53
N THR A 138 13.97 -0.09 -16.24
CA THR A 138 13.35 -1.15 -15.43
C THR A 138 12.22 -0.58 -14.57
N PHE A 139 11.07 -1.24 -14.58
CA PHE A 139 10.00 -1.02 -13.62
C PHE A 139 10.37 -1.68 -12.29
N TYR A 140 10.30 -0.92 -11.20
CA TYR A 140 10.58 -1.34 -9.84
C TYR A 140 9.40 -1.08 -8.90
N TYR A 141 9.47 -1.66 -7.70
CA TYR A 141 8.58 -1.36 -6.60
C TYR A 141 9.38 -1.15 -5.30
N LEU A 142 9.11 -0.07 -4.58
CA LEU A 142 9.80 0.39 -3.37
C LEU A 142 11.27 0.77 -3.57
N ASN A 143 12.10 -0.14 -4.05
CA ASN A 143 13.52 0.07 -4.33
C ASN A 143 14.02 -0.86 -5.45
N THR A 144 15.31 -0.81 -5.74
CA THR A 144 15.96 -1.58 -6.81
C THR A 144 16.09 -3.09 -6.52
N ASP A 145 15.78 -3.54 -5.28
CA ASP A 145 15.78 -4.97 -4.93
C ASP A 145 14.52 -5.71 -5.40
N TYR A 146 13.50 -4.97 -5.87
CA TYR A 146 12.26 -5.54 -6.41
C TYR A 146 12.05 -5.16 -7.88
N PRO A 147 12.91 -5.64 -8.80
CA PRO A 147 12.68 -5.47 -10.23
C PRO A 147 11.41 -6.23 -10.65
N LEU A 148 10.58 -5.56 -11.45
CA LEU A 148 9.29 -6.11 -11.89
C LEU A 148 9.27 -6.48 -13.37
N ALA A 149 9.90 -5.68 -14.24
CA ALA A 149 10.02 -5.91 -15.69
C ALA A 149 10.96 -4.87 -16.31
N TYR A 150 11.63 -5.18 -17.42
CA TYR A 150 12.26 -4.14 -18.26
C TYR A 150 11.21 -3.32 -18.99
N THR A 151 11.49 -2.04 -19.23
CA THR A 151 10.62 -1.11 -19.97
C THR A 151 10.60 -1.36 -21.48
N TYR A 152 11.62 -2.05 -22.00
CA TYR A 152 11.74 -2.42 -23.40
C TYR A 152 10.47 -3.10 -23.91
N HIS A 153 9.93 -2.59 -25.02
CA HIS A 153 8.69 -3.04 -25.65
C HIS A 153 7.40 -2.89 -24.81
N ALA A 154 7.42 -2.16 -23.70
CA ALA A 154 6.19 -1.88 -22.95
C ALA A 154 5.13 -1.13 -23.78
N HIS A 155 5.55 -0.39 -24.83
CA HIS A 155 4.69 0.35 -25.75
C HIS A 155 4.09 -0.52 -26.88
N GLN A 156 4.51 -1.77 -27.01
CA GLN A 156 4.11 -2.65 -28.10
C GLN A 156 3.10 -3.71 -27.62
N GLY A 157 2.20 -4.10 -28.52
CA GLY A 157 1.27 -5.22 -28.29
C GLY A 157 0.58 -5.18 -26.92
N SER A 158 0.78 -6.24 -26.12
CA SER A 158 0.19 -6.34 -24.77
C SER A 158 1.03 -5.72 -23.64
N GLY A 159 2.18 -5.15 -23.98
CA GLY A 159 3.18 -4.63 -23.06
C GLY A 159 4.20 -5.69 -22.61
N THR A 160 4.96 -5.34 -21.57
CA THR A 160 6.05 -6.16 -20.99
C THR A 160 5.63 -6.84 -19.69
N THR A 161 6.28 -7.94 -19.33
CA THR A 161 6.04 -8.68 -18.08
C THR A 161 7.34 -9.01 -17.36
N ALA A 162 7.25 -9.62 -16.17
CA ALA A 162 8.41 -10.08 -15.42
C ALA A 162 9.32 -11.08 -16.16
N THR A 163 8.84 -11.73 -17.24
CA THR A 163 9.69 -12.57 -18.08
C THR A 163 10.77 -11.77 -18.81
N SER A 164 10.56 -10.48 -19.07
CA SER A 164 11.54 -9.59 -19.70
C SER A 164 12.86 -9.53 -18.91
N LEU A 165 12.82 -9.65 -17.58
CA LEU A 165 14.04 -9.67 -16.74
C LEU A 165 14.99 -10.83 -17.07
N LYS A 166 14.52 -11.84 -17.81
CA LYS A 166 15.30 -12.98 -18.27
C LYS A 166 15.51 -12.98 -19.79
N ASP A 167 14.89 -12.06 -20.51
CA ASP A 167 14.94 -11.98 -21.96
C ASP A 167 16.29 -11.39 -22.42
N SER A 168 16.98 -12.12 -23.29
CA SER A 168 18.33 -11.75 -23.74
C SER A 168 18.33 -10.46 -24.57
N ALA A 169 17.30 -10.22 -25.39
CA ALA A 169 17.21 -9.01 -26.19
C ALA A 169 16.92 -7.78 -25.31
N ALA A 170 16.02 -7.90 -24.34
CA ALA A 170 15.76 -6.83 -23.38
C ALA A 170 16.98 -6.54 -22.50
N LYS A 171 17.75 -7.56 -22.10
CA LYS A 171 19.05 -7.36 -21.41
C LYS A 171 20.11 -6.70 -22.30
N ALA A 172 20.15 -7.05 -23.59
CA ALA A 172 21.06 -6.42 -24.53
C ALA A 172 20.70 -4.95 -24.74
N ALA A 173 19.42 -4.62 -24.94
CA ALA A 173 18.93 -3.24 -25.02
C ALA A 173 19.26 -2.46 -23.73
N GLN A 174 19.14 -3.11 -22.57
CA GLN A 174 19.52 -2.57 -21.27
C GLN A 174 21.01 -2.23 -21.18
N SER A 175 21.87 -3.11 -21.71
CA SER A 175 23.33 -2.97 -21.63
C SER A 175 23.88 -2.00 -22.68
N GLN A 176 23.32 -2.02 -23.89
CA GLN A 176 23.80 -1.20 -25.00
C GLN A 176 23.60 0.29 -24.74
N ALA A 177 22.48 0.68 -24.11
CA ALA A 177 22.24 2.07 -23.75
C ALA A 177 23.08 2.56 -22.55
N ALA A 178 23.59 1.65 -21.70
CA ALA A 178 24.54 2.00 -20.64
C ALA A 178 25.95 2.28 -21.21
N THR A 179 26.33 1.57 -22.28
CA THR A 179 27.62 1.76 -22.95
C THR A 179 27.66 3.06 -23.75
N THR A 180 26.58 3.45 -24.44
CA THR A 180 26.56 4.70 -25.24
C THR A 180 26.67 5.97 -24.40
N THR A 181 26.18 5.96 -23.15
CA THR A 181 26.35 7.10 -22.22
C THR A 181 27.73 7.12 -21.58
N SER A 182 28.39 5.97 -21.42
CA SER A 182 29.75 5.92 -20.84
C SER A 182 30.81 6.45 -21.82
N SER A 183 30.57 6.36 -23.13
CA SER A 183 31.49 6.83 -24.18
C SER A 183 31.56 8.35 -24.38
N SER A 184 30.73 9.16 -23.71
CA SER A 184 30.79 10.64 -23.79
C SER A 184 31.68 11.29 -22.73
N SER A 185 32.42 10.52 -21.93
CA SER A 185 33.31 11.06 -20.89
C SER A 185 34.67 10.33 -20.86
N SER A 186 35.42 10.36 -21.96
CA SER A 186 36.84 9.97 -21.93
C SER A 186 37.66 10.67 -23.01
N ALA A 187 38.14 11.87 -22.69
CA ALA A 187 39.32 12.44 -23.34
C ALA A 187 40.26 12.99 -22.26
N ALA A 188 41.18 12.15 -21.78
CA ALA A 188 42.50 12.53 -21.25
C ALA A 188 43.36 11.28 -20.94
N THR A 189 44.20 10.94 -21.93
CA THR A 189 45.64 10.58 -21.83
C THR A 189 46.20 9.81 -20.61
N SER A 190 46.51 8.53 -20.87
CA SER A 190 47.80 7.82 -20.64
C SER A 190 48.79 8.27 -19.55
N ASN A 191 49.14 7.38 -18.61
CA ASN A 191 50.32 6.48 -18.67
C ASN A 191 50.76 6.01 -17.26
N SER A 192 51.44 4.85 -17.22
CA SER A 192 52.39 4.36 -16.21
C SER A 192 51.92 3.36 -15.14
N SER A 193 52.63 2.23 -15.19
CA SER A 193 52.67 1.05 -14.33
C SER A 193 52.98 1.28 -12.85
N SER A 194 52.46 0.41 -11.97
CA SER A 194 53.26 -0.33 -10.97
C SER A 194 52.38 -1.26 -10.11
N LYS A 195 53.05 -2.22 -9.48
CA LYS A 195 52.60 -3.46 -8.83
C LYS A 195 52.82 -3.35 -7.32
N ALA A 196 51.86 -3.78 -6.48
CA ALA A 196 52.01 -4.42 -5.14
C ALA A 196 50.63 -4.40 -4.42
N THR A 197 50.01 -5.49 -3.97
CA THR A 197 50.27 -6.39 -2.81
C THR A 197 49.90 -5.79 -1.43
N SER A 198 48.91 -6.45 -0.78
CA SER A 198 48.61 -6.57 0.67
C SER A 198 48.26 -5.33 1.51
N ALA A 199 47.09 -5.35 2.17
CA ALA A 199 46.99 -5.61 3.61
C ALA A 199 45.56 -5.47 4.18
N ASN A 200 45.27 -6.43 5.05
CA ASN A 200 44.21 -6.59 6.03
C ASN A 200 43.95 -5.36 6.93
N ALA A 201 42.67 -5.10 7.27
CA ALA A 201 42.28 -4.52 8.56
C ALA A 201 40.83 -4.87 8.91
N ASN A 202 40.72 -5.80 9.86
CA ASN A 202 39.56 -6.21 10.63
C ASN A 202 39.01 -5.08 11.52
N SER A 203 37.68 -5.01 11.70
CA SER A 203 37.04 -4.61 12.97
C SER A 203 35.58 -5.09 13.06
N THR A 204 35.42 -6.09 13.92
CA THR A 204 34.25 -6.63 14.64
C THR A 204 33.57 -5.52 15.48
N SER A 205 32.27 -5.46 15.81
CA SER A 205 31.44 -6.33 16.66
C SER A 205 30.03 -5.69 16.73
N GLY A 206 28.91 -6.43 16.70
CA GLY A 206 28.20 -6.96 17.87
C GLY A 206 26.94 -6.10 18.14
N SER A 207 25.78 -6.57 18.60
CA SER A 207 25.32 -7.88 19.03
C SER A 207 23.79 -7.87 19.03
N SER A 208 23.20 -9.04 18.79
CA SER A 208 21.79 -9.36 18.91
C SER A 208 21.32 -9.28 20.37
N ASN A 209 20.04 -8.96 20.61
CA ASN A 209 19.35 -9.48 21.78
C ASN A 209 17.86 -9.71 21.52
N SER A 210 17.45 -10.94 21.76
CA SER A 210 16.09 -11.46 21.71
C SER A 210 15.57 -11.56 23.15
N ASN A 211 14.33 -11.16 23.43
CA ASN A 211 13.58 -11.81 24.51
C ASN A 211 12.05 -11.70 24.36
N ALA A 212 11.37 -12.64 24.99
CA ALA A 212 10.09 -13.22 24.60
C ALA A 212 8.81 -12.65 25.25
N THR A 213 7.69 -12.87 24.54
CA THR A 213 6.32 -13.25 24.93
C THR A 213 5.61 -12.61 26.15
N ALA A 214 4.48 -11.94 25.86
CA ALA A 214 3.25 -12.01 26.66
C ALA A 214 2.02 -11.97 25.73
N GLY A 215 1.07 -12.88 25.95
CA GLY A 215 -0.12 -13.04 25.11
C GLY A 215 -1.09 -11.88 25.28
N SER A 216 -1.25 -11.09 24.22
CA SER A 216 -2.38 -10.18 24.05
C SER A 216 -3.22 -10.70 22.91
N SER A 217 -4.53 -10.84 23.13
CA SER A 217 -5.51 -11.16 22.09
C SER A 217 -5.33 -10.20 20.93
N THR A 218 -4.67 -10.67 19.86
CA THR A 218 -4.27 -9.86 18.70
C THR A 218 -5.52 -9.45 17.93
N VAL A 219 -6.14 -8.34 18.34
CA VAL A 219 -7.07 -7.61 17.49
C VAL A 219 -6.30 -7.20 16.25
N ASN A 220 -6.85 -7.53 15.08
CA ASN A 220 -6.23 -7.22 13.80
C ASN A 220 -6.14 -5.68 13.65
N SER A 221 -4.98 -5.11 13.97
CA SER A 221 -4.72 -3.65 13.92
C SER A 221 -4.90 -3.05 12.52
N LYS A 222 -5.19 -3.86 11.49
CA LYS A 222 -5.39 -3.45 10.09
C LYS A 222 -6.86 -3.38 9.67
N ASN A 223 -7.80 -3.78 10.54
CA ASN A 223 -9.24 -3.66 10.36
C ASN A 223 -9.88 -3.17 11.67
N LEU A 224 -9.34 -2.09 12.23
CA LEU A 224 -9.91 -1.47 13.43
C LEU A 224 -11.26 -0.84 13.08
N THR A 225 -12.25 -1.01 13.96
CA THR A 225 -13.46 -0.19 13.92
C THR A 225 -13.11 1.25 14.29
N GLN A 226 -13.96 2.22 13.95
CA GLN A 226 -13.77 3.61 14.38
C GLN A 226 -13.66 3.70 15.91
N SER A 227 -14.45 2.91 16.66
CA SER A 227 -14.37 2.85 18.12
C SER A 227 -13.02 2.34 18.63
N GLN A 228 -12.43 1.33 17.99
CA GLN A 228 -11.09 0.84 18.37
C GLN A 228 -10.01 1.88 18.03
N LEU A 229 -10.09 2.51 16.85
CA LEU A 229 -9.16 3.58 16.48
C LEU A 229 -9.29 4.80 17.40
N GLN A 230 -10.51 5.13 17.82
CA GLN A 230 -10.78 6.17 18.81
C GLN A 230 -10.07 5.88 20.13
N ALA A 231 -10.29 4.69 20.70
CA ALA A 231 -9.70 4.28 21.97
C ALA A 231 -8.16 4.32 21.89
N TRP A 232 -7.59 3.83 20.78
CA TRP A 232 -6.15 3.83 20.60
C TRP A 232 -5.57 5.23 20.48
N ALA A 233 -6.19 6.10 19.67
CA ALA A 233 -5.76 7.49 19.52
C ALA A 233 -5.92 8.29 20.83
N PHE A 234 -7.00 8.07 21.57
CA PHE A 234 -7.24 8.69 22.87
C PHE A 234 -6.15 8.33 23.89
N LYS A 235 -5.76 7.05 23.99
CA LYS A 235 -4.67 6.60 24.88
C LYS A 235 -3.39 7.40 24.67
N HIS A 236 -3.03 7.67 23.41
CA HIS A 236 -1.81 8.42 23.09
C HIS A 236 -1.98 9.94 23.20
N ALA A 237 -3.14 10.49 22.83
CA ALA A 237 -3.41 11.91 22.94
C ALA A 237 -3.53 12.37 24.42
N SER A 238 -4.13 11.55 25.28
CA SER A 238 -4.34 11.86 26.70
C SER A 238 -3.05 11.90 27.53
N ALA A 239 -1.95 11.29 27.06
CA ALA A 239 -0.68 11.27 27.77
C ALA A 239 -0.04 12.66 27.99
N GLY A 240 -0.48 13.68 27.23
CA GLY A 240 -0.02 15.06 27.39
C GLY A 240 -0.73 15.86 28.49
N TYR A 241 -1.76 15.31 29.14
CA TYR A 241 -2.59 16.03 30.10
C TYR A 241 -2.17 15.74 31.54
N THR A 242 -2.11 16.78 32.37
CA THR A 242 -1.78 16.69 33.80
C THR A 242 -3.02 16.49 34.70
N PHE A 243 -4.21 16.52 34.11
CA PHE A 243 -5.49 16.27 34.77
C PHE A 243 -6.21 15.11 34.07
N ALA A 244 -7.18 14.51 34.77
CA ALA A 244 -7.94 13.39 34.22
C ALA A 244 -8.81 13.87 33.06
N VAL A 245 -8.59 13.32 31.87
CA VAL A 245 -9.41 13.53 30.68
C VAL A 245 -10.12 12.25 30.27
N THR A 246 -11.25 12.40 29.58
CA THR A 246 -12.08 11.32 29.06
C THR A 246 -12.27 11.47 27.55
N PRO A 247 -12.72 10.44 26.82
CA PRO A 247 -13.00 10.58 25.39
C PRO A 247 -14.01 11.69 25.04
N ASN A 248 -14.89 12.09 25.96
CA ASN A 248 -15.87 13.17 25.72
C ASN A 248 -15.22 14.57 25.72
N ASP A 249 -14.00 14.68 26.25
CA ASP A 249 -13.21 15.91 26.27
C ASP A 249 -12.48 16.13 24.94
N PHE A 250 -12.73 15.27 23.96
CA PHE A 250 -12.15 15.32 22.62
C PHE A 250 -13.21 15.11 21.54
N THR A 251 -12.89 15.58 20.34
CA THR A 251 -13.58 15.25 19.09
C THR A 251 -12.64 14.43 18.20
N PHE A 252 -13.18 13.38 17.59
CA PHE A 252 -12.42 12.46 16.74
C PHE A 252 -12.95 12.52 15.30
N THR A 253 -12.11 13.00 14.39
CA THR A 253 -12.43 13.03 12.96
C THR A 253 -11.71 11.90 12.26
N PHE A 254 -12.47 10.91 11.77
CA PHE A 254 -11.93 9.78 11.05
C PHE A 254 -11.82 10.07 9.55
N GLY A 255 -10.76 9.57 8.94
CA GLY A 255 -10.54 9.73 7.51
C GLY A 255 -9.72 8.59 6.93
N THR A 256 -9.29 8.82 5.71
CA THR A 256 -8.37 7.95 5.00
C THR A 256 -7.40 8.81 4.22
N ASN A 257 -6.10 8.60 4.39
CA ASN A 257 -5.11 9.40 3.67
C ASN A 257 -5.07 9.01 2.17
N SER A 258 -4.27 9.76 1.40
CA SER A 258 -4.09 9.50 -0.03
C SER A 258 -3.48 8.13 -0.32
N ASP A 259 -2.93 7.43 0.68
CA ASP A 259 -2.42 6.07 0.62
C ASP A 259 -3.46 5.00 1.02
N GLY A 260 -4.69 5.38 1.36
CA GLY A 260 -5.73 4.42 1.77
C GLY A 260 -5.56 3.88 3.19
N GLU A 261 -4.78 4.56 4.04
CA GLU A 261 -4.57 4.22 5.45
C GLU A 261 -5.55 5.00 6.32
N ALA A 262 -6.10 4.34 7.35
CA ALA A 262 -7.04 4.96 8.26
C ALA A 262 -6.36 6.07 9.05
N THR A 263 -7.01 7.22 9.12
CA THR A 263 -6.53 8.37 9.90
C THR A 263 -7.54 8.77 10.95
N VAL A 264 -7.05 9.34 12.04
CA VAL A 264 -7.87 9.98 13.06
C VAL A 264 -7.19 11.27 13.50
N THR A 265 -7.92 12.36 13.41
CA THR A 265 -7.52 13.66 13.97
C THR A 265 -8.25 13.86 15.28
N VAL A 266 -7.50 14.21 16.32
CA VAL A 266 -7.97 14.42 17.68
C VAL A 266 -7.88 15.91 17.97
N ALA A 267 -9.03 16.52 18.23
CA ALA A 267 -9.12 17.89 18.71
C ALA A 267 -9.74 17.92 20.09
N GLU A 268 -9.37 18.89 20.91
CA GLU A 268 -10.01 19.13 22.20
C GLU A 268 -11.48 19.52 22.00
N ASN A 269 -12.32 19.15 22.96
CA ASN A 269 -13.70 19.61 23.07
C ASN A 269 -13.80 20.62 24.22
N HIS A 270 -13.58 21.90 23.92
CA HIS A 270 -13.62 22.97 24.95
C HIS A 270 -15.04 23.28 25.45
N SER A 271 -16.06 22.68 24.84
CA SER A 271 -17.44 22.73 25.34
C SER A 271 -17.73 21.70 26.44
N SER A 272 -16.83 20.75 26.68
CA SER A 272 -16.99 19.77 27.76
C SER A 272 -16.78 20.43 29.13
N SER A 273 -17.56 20.01 30.14
CA SER A 273 -17.46 20.58 31.49
C SER A 273 -16.09 20.38 32.12
N ASN A 274 -15.39 19.30 31.79
CA ASN A 274 -14.05 19.02 32.29
C ASN A 274 -13.01 20.00 31.71
N MET A 275 -13.07 20.26 30.40
CA MET A 275 -12.17 21.23 29.76
C MET A 275 -12.47 22.67 30.21
N GLN A 276 -13.75 23.01 30.39
CA GLN A 276 -14.16 24.32 30.95
C GLN A 276 -13.65 24.52 32.39
N ALA A 277 -13.61 23.46 33.20
CA ALA A 277 -13.01 23.51 34.54
C ALA A 277 -11.50 23.83 34.52
N GLN A 278 -10.84 23.62 33.38
CA GLN A 278 -9.45 24.01 33.13
C GLN A 278 -9.33 25.37 32.40
N ASN A 279 -10.41 26.15 32.34
CA ASN A 279 -10.49 27.45 31.67
C ASN A 279 -10.28 27.40 30.14
N ALA A 280 -10.60 26.28 29.49
CA ALA A 280 -10.57 26.20 28.04
C ALA A 280 -11.63 27.13 27.40
N ASP A 281 -11.26 27.85 26.33
CA ASP A 281 -12.18 28.75 25.61
C ASP A 281 -13.18 27.94 24.75
N PRO A 282 -14.50 27.98 25.05
CA PRO A 282 -15.51 27.21 24.32
C PRO A 282 -15.65 27.56 22.84
N ASN A 283 -15.09 28.69 22.39
CA ASN A 283 -15.13 29.12 20.99
C ASN A 283 -14.00 28.53 20.14
N THR A 284 -13.12 27.71 20.73
CA THR A 284 -12.00 27.08 20.03
C THR A 284 -11.99 25.58 20.31
N ASN A 285 -11.53 24.78 19.35
CA ASN A 285 -11.33 23.34 19.53
C ASN A 285 -10.01 22.96 18.82
N PRO A 286 -8.86 23.22 19.45
CA PRO A 286 -7.56 23.01 18.82
C PRO A 286 -7.30 21.53 18.55
N THR A 287 -6.62 21.25 17.45
CA THR A 287 -6.13 19.89 17.13
C THR A 287 -4.88 19.61 17.94
N VAL A 288 -4.88 18.53 18.71
CA VAL A 288 -3.76 18.14 19.59
C VAL A 288 -3.00 16.94 19.05
N ALA A 289 -3.62 16.12 18.21
CA ALA A 289 -2.94 15.01 17.55
C ALA A 289 -3.57 14.63 16.22
N SER A 290 -2.78 14.01 15.36
CA SER A 290 -3.27 13.27 14.19
C SER A 290 -2.48 11.98 14.09
N TYR A 291 -3.18 10.87 13.87
CA TYR A 291 -2.58 9.55 13.75
C TYR A 291 -3.00 8.85 12.46
N THR A 292 -2.09 8.03 11.95
CA THR A 292 -2.31 7.14 10.81
C THR A 292 -2.00 5.70 11.21
N VAL A 293 -2.88 4.76 10.87
CA VAL A 293 -2.60 3.32 11.00
C VAL A 293 -1.90 2.83 9.74
N ASN A 294 -0.58 2.66 9.84
CA ASN A 294 0.25 2.37 8.66
C ASN A 294 0.08 0.92 8.14
N ALA A 295 0.74 0.62 7.03
CA ALA A 295 0.75 -0.71 6.41
C ALA A 295 1.19 -1.86 7.34
N GLN A 296 2.02 -1.56 8.34
CA GLN A 296 2.54 -2.50 9.32
C GLN A 296 1.49 -2.79 10.40
N GLY A 297 0.49 -1.94 10.56
CA GLY A 297 -0.53 -2.01 11.62
C GLY A 297 -0.12 -1.20 12.86
N GLU A 298 0.80 -0.27 12.68
CA GLU A 298 1.35 0.60 13.72
C GLU A 298 0.60 1.93 13.71
N LEU A 299 0.43 2.53 14.87
CA LEU A 299 -0.07 3.90 15.01
C LEU A 299 1.12 4.84 14.85
N VAL A 300 1.03 5.73 13.88
CA VAL A 300 2.08 6.71 13.55
C VAL A 300 1.51 8.11 13.75
N ASN A 301 2.25 9.00 14.42
CA ASN A 301 1.90 10.41 14.47
C ASN A 301 2.06 11.01 13.07
N THR A 302 0.98 11.55 12.50
CA THR A 302 0.94 12.05 11.12
C THR A 302 1.84 13.27 10.90
N TYR A 303 2.13 14.07 11.94
CA TYR A 303 2.97 15.25 11.83
C TYR A 303 4.45 14.93 11.99
N THR A 304 4.81 14.12 12.99
CA THR A 304 6.21 13.78 13.30
C THR A 304 6.71 12.54 12.58
N GLN A 305 5.80 11.75 12.00
CA GLN A 305 6.06 10.46 11.34
C GLN A 305 6.66 9.40 12.28
N GLN A 306 6.61 9.62 13.59
CA GLN A 306 7.10 8.66 14.59
C GLN A 306 6.05 7.58 14.86
N VAL A 307 6.50 6.34 14.97
CA VAL A 307 5.68 5.21 15.45
C VAL A 307 5.44 5.43 16.95
N VAL A 308 4.19 5.62 17.33
CA VAL A 308 3.78 5.78 18.74
C VAL A 308 3.29 4.45 19.34
N ALA A 309 2.88 3.50 18.51
CA ALA A 309 2.60 2.13 18.94
C ALA A 309 2.74 1.13 17.79
N SER A 310 3.45 0.03 18.03
CA SER A 310 3.69 -1.02 17.02
C SER A 310 2.52 -2.00 16.84
N THR A 311 1.60 -2.06 17.81
CA THR A 311 0.42 -2.92 17.81
C THR A 311 -0.74 -2.22 18.50
N TYR A 312 -1.97 -2.53 18.07
CA TYR A 312 -3.16 -2.10 18.80
C TYR A 312 -3.16 -2.70 20.21
N ASP A 313 -3.39 -1.86 21.20
CA ASP A 313 -3.56 -2.24 22.59
C ASP A 313 -4.75 -1.46 23.16
N ALA A 314 -5.73 -2.18 23.66
CA ALA A 314 -7.05 -1.66 24.02
C ALA A 314 -7.12 -1.06 25.45
N ASN A 315 -6.02 -1.11 26.20
CA ASN A 315 -5.99 -0.76 27.62
C ASN A 315 -5.10 0.46 27.88
#